data_AF-A0A7H0FWX2-F1
#
_entry.id   AF-A0A7H0FWX2-F1
#
_cell.length_a   1.000
_cell.length_b   1.000
_cell.length_c   1.000
_cell.angle_alpha   90.00
_cell.angle_beta   90.00
_cell.angle_gamma   90.00
#
_symmetry.space_group_name_H-M   'P 1'
#
loop_
_entity.id
_entity.type
_entity.pdbx_description
1 polymer ?
#
loop_
_entity_poly.entity_id
_entity_poly.type
_entity_poly.pdbx_seq_one_letter_code
_entity_poly.pdbx_strand_id
1 'polypeptide(L)'
;MRSFRIALLALLPVCALAFAAPPSEADYALADAKRTEVEAAMARGDRASTMRLLGEVARLEQDGELAYSVSRLYELSGLDTEARTWALYAVELRDPNAMFQVGRDYLDGDLGLPRDIARGLQLLEAAAQAGHVPAFGAAKRYREEQDGKARCAMAALRGQGMQESMPGGRFLRVTAGEWSGASGDVFVVAGAAGIMEVAARADITVDGFAEADVVDTGAIRYFSGSYTPRAASAEARQIAANVRAQCDIVD
;
A
#
# COMPACT_ATOMS: atom_id res chain seq x y z
N MET A 1 -36.98 47.98 28.83
CA MET A 1 -36.60 47.77 27.41
C MET A 1 -35.36 46.91 27.39
N ARG A 2 -35.50 45.60 27.11
CA ARG A 2 -34.40 44.61 27.11
C ARG A 2 -33.95 44.41 25.66
N SER A 3 -32.73 44.84 25.33
CA SER A 3 -32.14 44.70 24.01
C SER A 3 -31.50 43.31 23.87
N PHE A 4 -32.15 42.40 23.15
CA PHE A 4 -31.57 41.13 22.74
C PHE A 4 -30.56 41.38 21.61
N ARG A 5 -29.26 41.19 21.87
CA ARG A 5 -28.24 41.08 20.83
C ARG A 5 -28.28 39.66 20.29
N ILE A 6 -28.79 39.49 19.07
CA ILE A 6 -28.73 38.22 18.33
C ILE A 6 -27.27 38.03 17.91
N ALA A 7 -26.66 36.95 18.40
CA ALA A 7 -25.32 36.53 18.02
C ALA A 7 -25.33 36.09 16.55
N LEU A 8 -24.47 36.73 15.75
CA LEU A 8 -24.21 36.37 14.37
C LEU A 8 -23.46 35.03 14.37
N LEU A 9 -24.16 33.94 14.04
CA LEU A 9 -23.52 32.64 13.81
C LEU A 9 -22.60 32.75 12.59
N ALA A 10 -21.29 32.59 12.81
CA ALA A 10 -20.31 32.46 11.75
C ALA A 10 -20.56 31.13 11.01
N LEU A 11 -21.04 31.23 9.77
CA LEU A 11 -21.05 30.13 8.80
C LEU A 11 -19.59 29.81 8.44
N LEU A 12 -19.09 28.68 8.94
CA LEU A 12 -17.84 28.08 8.47
C LEU A 12 -17.99 27.69 6.99
N PRO A 13 -16.98 27.91 6.14
CA PRO A 13 -17.05 27.48 4.75
C PRO A 13 -16.94 25.96 4.72
N VAL A 14 -18.03 25.31 4.31
CA VAL A 14 -17.98 23.91 3.87
C VAL A 14 -17.02 23.89 2.69
N CYS A 15 -15.93 23.15 2.85
CA CYS A 15 -14.93 22.91 1.82
C CYS A 15 -15.62 22.24 0.63
N ALA A 16 -16.02 23.03 -0.36
CA ALA A 16 -16.50 22.53 -1.63
C ALA A 16 -15.29 21.97 -2.36
N LEU A 17 -15.16 20.64 -2.38
CA LEU A 17 -14.31 19.96 -3.35
C LEU A 17 -14.75 20.46 -4.72
N ALA A 18 -13.91 21.26 -5.38
CA ALA A 18 -14.18 21.76 -6.70
C ALA A 18 -14.17 20.57 -7.66
N PHE A 19 -15.35 20.00 -7.94
CA PHE A 19 -15.53 19.11 -9.06
C PHE A 19 -15.17 19.88 -10.33
N ALA A 20 -14.32 19.31 -11.18
CA ALA A 20 -14.12 19.84 -12.52
C ALA A 20 -15.49 20.00 -13.19
N ALA A 21 -15.71 21.14 -13.84
CA ALA A 21 -16.95 21.35 -14.57
C ALA A 21 -17.09 20.23 -15.64
N PRO A 22 -18.30 19.69 -15.85
CA PRO A 22 -18.49 18.66 -16.87
C PRO A 22 -18.13 19.23 -18.26
N PRO A 23 -17.73 18.37 -19.22
CA PRO A 23 -17.40 18.78 -20.58
C PRO A 23 -18.52 19.61 -21.24
N SER A 24 -18.13 20.64 -21.98
CA SER A 24 -19.04 21.46 -22.77
C SER A 24 -19.32 20.86 -24.15
N GLU A 25 -20.35 21.35 -24.84
CA GLU A 25 -20.64 20.96 -26.23
C GLU A 25 -19.45 21.24 -27.17
N ALA A 26 -18.71 22.32 -26.92
CA ALA A 26 -17.50 22.64 -27.66
C ALA A 26 -16.37 21.62 -27.42
N ASP A 27 -16.27 21.06 -26.21
CA ASP A 27 -15.28 20.04 -25.88
C ASP A 27 -15.59 18.74 -26.63
N TYR A 28 -16.86 18.32 -26.67
CA TYR A 28 -17.29 17.15 -27.45
C TYR A 28 -17.07 17.35 -28.96
N ALA A 29 -17.40 18.52 -29.51
CA ALA A 29 -17.15 18.81 -30.92
C ALA A 29 -15.65 18.75 -31.29
N LEU A 30 -14.78 19.22 -30.38
CA LEU A 30 -13.33 19.10 -30.55
C LEU A 30 -12.85 17.64 -30.42
N ALA A 31 -13.45 16.87 -29.50
CA ALA A 31 -13.15 15.45 -29.33
C ALA A 31 -13.49 14.65 -30.59
N ASP A 32 -14.65 14.90 -31.21
CA ASP A 32 -15.05 14.26 -32.46
C ASP A 32 -14.09 14.57 -33.62
N ALA A 33 -13.67 15.83 -33.76
CA ALA A 33 -12.65 16.20 -34.75
C ALA A 33 -11.34 15.44 -34.52
N LYS A 34 -10.93 15.28 -33.26
CA LYS A 34 -9.74 14.50 -32.90
C LYS A 34 -9.90 13.01 -33.17
N ARG A 35 -11.09 12.42 -33.03
CA ARG A 35 -11.33 11.01 -33.41
C ARG A 35 -11.07 10.77 -34.89
N THR A 36 -11.41 11.71 -35.77
CA THR A 36 -11.05 11.62 -37.20
C THR A 36 -9.53 11.61 -37.39
N GLU A 37 -8.79 12.41 -36.62
CA GLU A 37 -7.32 12.38 -36.64
C GLU A 37 -6.75 11.07 -36.09
N VAL A 38 -7.36 10.49 -35.05
CA VAL A 38 -7.02 9.16 -34.50
C VAL A 38 -7.15 8.10 -35.58
N GLU A 39 -8.28 8.05 -36.29
CA GLU A 39 -8.51 7.10 -37.39
C GLU A 39 -7.45 7.23 -38.48
N ALA A 40 -7.13 8.46 -38.88
CA ALA A 40 -6.10 8.71 -39.87
C ALA A 40 -4.70 8.28 -39.38
N ALA A 41 -4.38 8.49 -38.10
CA ALA A 41 -3.12 8.05 -37.50
C ALA A 41 -3.02 6.52 -37.42
N MET A 42 -4.10 5.84 -37.02
CA MET A 42 -4.19 4.38 -37.00
C MET A 42 -4.02 3.78 -38.39
N ALA A 43 -4.66 4.36 -39.41
CA ALA A 43 -4.54 3.92 -40.80
C ALA A 43 -3.10 4.01 -41.34
N ARG A 44 -2.30 4.96 -40.82
CA ARG A 44 -0.87 5.10 -41.15
C ARG A 44 0.04 4.24 -40.26
N GLY A 45 -0.50 3.52 -39.27
CA GLY A 45 0.29 2.78 -38.29
C GLY A 45 1.07 3.68 -37.31
N ASP A 46 0.72 4.96 -37.22
CA ASP A 46 1.38 5.92 -36.32
C ASP A 46 0.86 5.76 -34.89
N ARG A 47 1.45 4.79 -34.18
CA ARG A 47 1.08 4.45 -32.80
C ARG A 47 1.29 5.62 -31.84
N ALA A 48 2.36 6.41 -32.02
CA ALA A 48 2.69 7.53 -31.13
C ALA A 48 1.63 8.63 -31.22
N SER A 49 1.25 9.03 -32.44
CA SER A 49 0.18 10.01 -32.64
C SER A 49 -1.16 9.47 -32.18
N THR A 50 -1.45 8.19 -32.43
CA THR A 50 -2.69 7.53 -31.97
C THR A 50 -2.85 7.64 -30.46
N MET A 51 -1.84 7.23 -29.68
CA MET A 51 -1.90 7.27 -28.21
C MET A 51 -2.04 8.70 -27.67
N ARG A 52 -1.29 9.66 -28.26
CA ARG A 52 -1.38 11.07 -27.88
C ARG A 52 -2.78 11.63 -28.13
N LEU A 53 -3.34 11.41 -29.33
CA LEU A 53 -4.65 11.92 -29.72
C LEU A 53 -5.78 11.28 -28.90
N LEU A 54 -5.71 9.98 -28.62
CA LEU A 54 -6.65 9.31 -27.70
C LEU A 54 -6.62 9.93 -26.30
N GLY A 55 -5.43 10.28 -25.79
CA GLY A 55 -5.32 11.01 -24.54
C GLY A 55 -5.98 12.40 -24.58
N GLU A 56 -5.82 13.14 -25.68
CA GLU A 56 -6.49 14.43 -25.84
C GLU A 56 -8.02 14.29 -25.86
N VAL A 57 -8.56 13.26 -26.52
CA VAL A 57 -10.00 12.93 -26.47
C VAL A 57 -10.42 12.61 -25.03
N ALA A 58 -9.69 11.75 -24.32
CA ALA A 58 -9.98 11.38 -22.93
C ALA A 58 -10.05 12.60 -21.99
N ARG A 59 -9.20 13.60 -22.21
CA ARG A 59 -9.20 14.85 -21.41
C ARG A 59 -10.40 15.73 -21.73
N LEU A 60 -10.72 15.91 -23.00
CA LEU A 60 -11.85 16.75 -23.42
C LEU A 60 -13.16 16.21 -22.87
N GLU A 61 -13.34 14.89 -22.93
CA GLU A 61 -14.58 14.24 -22.51
C GLU A 61 -14.58 13.87 -21.02
N GLN A 62 -13.46 14.06 -20.32
CA GLN A 62 -13.26 13.58 -18.95
C GLN A 62 -13.63 12.09 -18.82
N ASP A 63 -13.27 11.30 -19.84
CA ASP A 63 -13.58 9.89 -19.93
C ASP A 63 -12.51 9.05 -19.19
N GLY A 64 -12.89 8.53 -18.02
CA GLY A 64 -12.02 7.72 -17.19
C GLY A 64 -11.68 6.37 -17.80
N GLU A 65 -12.60 5.74 -18.53
CA GLU A 65 -12.37 4.44 -19.18
C GLU A 65 -11.39 4.60 -20.35
N LEU A 66 -11.55 5.67 -21.14
CA LEU A 66 -10.61 6.00 -22.20
C LEU A 66 -9.25 6.39 -21.64
N ALA A 67 -9.20 7.18 -20.58
CA ALA A 67 -7.95 7.51 -19.89
C ALA A 67 -7.21 6.25 -19.39
N TYR A 68 -7.94 5.30 -18.81
CA TYR A 68 -7.38 4.01 -18.41
C TYR A 68 -6.87 3.21 -19.61
N SER A 69 -7.63 3.16 -20.70
CA SER A 69 -7.21 2.49 -21.94
C SER A 69 -5.93 3.11 -22.52
N VAL A 70 -5.81 4.45 -22.49
CA VAL A 70 -4.60 5.16 -22.89
C VAL A 70 -3.42 4.79 -22.01
N SER A 71 -3.60 4.69 -20.69
CA SER A 71 -2.58 4.18 -19.78
C SER A 71 -2.06 2.81 -20.21
N ARG A 72 -2.98 1.85 -20.46
CA ARG A 72 -2.62 0.49 -20.89
C ARG A 72 -1.87 0.49 -22.22
N LEU A 73 -2.17 1.40 -23.15
CA LEU A 73 -1.45 1.54 -24.41
C LEU A 73 0.00 2.03 -24.21
N TYR A 74 0.22 2.98 -23.30
CA TYR A 74 1.55 3.44 -22.94
C TYR A 74 2.35 2.36 -22.22
N GLU A 75 1.73 1.64 -21.29
CA GLU A 75 2.32 0.51 -20.56
C GLU A 75 2.82 -0.57 -21.55
N LEU A 76 1.96 -0.98 -22.50
CA LEU A 76 2.33 -1.94 -23.55
C LEU A 76 3.43 -1.44 -24.49
N SER A 77 3.71 -0.14 -24.49
CA SER A 77 4.77 0.49 -25.28
C SER A 77 6.07 0.72 -24.47
N GLY A 78 6.11 0.29 -23.20
CA GLY A 78 7.26 0.50 -22.30
C GLY A 78 7.42 1.96 -21.84
N LEU A 79 6.35 2.75 -21.89
CA LEU A 79 6.33 4.16 -21.53
C LEU A 79 5.68 4.34 -20.15
N ASP A 80 6.37 3.86 -19.11
CA ASP A 80 5.82 3.71 -17.75
C ASP A 80 5.44 5.05 -17.11
N THR A 81 6.13 6.14 -17.45
CA THR A 81 5.83 7.47 -16.90
C THR A 81 4.50 8.01 -17.42
N GLU A 82 4.26 7.86 -18.72
CA GLU A 82 3.01 8.22 -19.36
C GLU A 82 1.88 7.30 -18.90
N ALA A 83 2.12 5.99 -18.83
CA ALA A 83 1.17 5.02 -18.31
C ALA A 83 0.71 5.39 -16.90
N ARG A 84 1.66 5.63 -15.98
CA ARG A 84 1.36 6.11 -14.62
C ARG A 84 0.52 7.38 -14.62
N THR A 85 0.90 8.36 -15.44
CA THR A 85 0.20 9.65 -15.51
C THR A 85 -1.26 9.47 -15.92
N TRP A 86 -1.51 8.65 -16.94
CA TRP A 86 -2.87 8.37 -17.42
C TRP A 86 -3.67 7.49 -16.45
N ALA A 87 -3.03 6.53 -15.79
CA ALA A 87 -3.68 5.69 -14.77
C ALA A 87 -4.15 6.54 -13.59
N LEU A 88 -3.30 7.47 -13.10
CA LEU A 88 -3.66 8.38 -12.03
C LEU A 88 -4.79 9.33 -12.44
N TYR A 89 -4.76 9.84 -13.67
CA TYR A 89 -5.86 10.66 -14.20
C TYR A 89 -7.18 9.87 -14.27
N ALA A 90 -7.15 8.61 -14.70
CA ALA A 90 -8.35 7.75 -14.69
C ALA A 90 -8.87 7.49 -13.26
N VAL A 91 -7.98 7.38 -12.26
CA VAL A 91 -8.37 7.31 -10.83
C VAL A 91 -9.06 8.59 -10.37
N GLU A 92 -8.57 9.77 -10.79
CA GLU A 92 -9.21 11.06 -10.49
C GLU A 92 -10.63 11.13 -11.07
N LEU A 93 -10.82 10.59 -12.28
CA LEU A 93 -12.11 10.44 -12.96
C LEU A 93 -12.98 9.29 -12.42
N ARG A 94 -12.51 8.59 -11.38
CA ARG A 94 -13.19 7.48 -10.72
C ARG A 94 -13.45 6.25 -11.59
N ASP A 95 -12.59 6.01 -12.59
CA ASP A 95 -12.64 4.76 -13.35
C ASP A 95 -12.37 3.55 -12.42
N PRO A 96 -13.30 2.58 -12.33
CA PRO A 96 -13.15 1.45 -11.42
C PRO A 96 -11.98 0.53 -11.77
N ASN A 97 -11.62 0.42 -13.06
CA ASN A 97 -10.51 -0.41 -13.51
C ASN A 97 -9.16 0.20 -13.10
N ALA A 98 -9.01 1.51 -13.29
CA ALA A 98 -7.84 2.28 -12.88
C ALA A 98 -7.67 2.26 -11.37
N MET A 99 -8.74 2.47 -10.60
CA MET A 99 -8.70 2.35 -9.14
C MET A 99 -8.21 0.98 -8.69
N PHE A 100 -8.65 -0.09 -9.35
CA PHE A 100 -8.18 -1.44 -9.04
C PHE A 100 -6.70 -1.64 -9.40
N GLN A 101 -6.29 -1.25 -10.62
CA GLN A 101 -4.89 -1.39 -11.06
C GLN A 101 -3.94 -0.57 -10.21
N VAL A 102 -4.14 0.75 -10.14
CA VAL A 102 -3.31 1.67 -9.35
C VAL A 102 -3.34 1.30 -7.87
N GLY A 103 -4.47 0.81 -7.38
CA GLY A 103 -4.59 0.27 -6.02
C GLY A 103 -3.60 -0.87 -5.76
N ARG A 104 -3.44 -1.80 -6.71
CA ARG A 104 -2.42 -2.86 -6.63
C ARG A 104 -1.00 -2.32 -6.79
N ASP A 105 -0.78 -1.41 -7.73
CA ASP A 105 0.54 -0.84 -7.98
C ASP A 105 1.09 -0.13 -6.72
N TYR A 106 0.21 0.54 -5.94
CA TYR A 106 0.58 1.09 -4.63
C TYR A 106 0.90 0.02 -3.57
N LEU A 107 0.27 -1.16 -3.59
CA LEU A 107 0.58 -2.24 -2.65
C LEU A 107 1.95 -2.85 -2.93
N ASP A 108 2.27 -3.05 -4.21
CA ASP A 108 3.47 -3.74 -4.66
C ASP A 108 4.67 -2.78 -4.77
N GLY A 109 4.42 -1.50 -5.07
CA GLY A 109 5.44 -0.50 -5.39
C GLY A 109 5.81 -0.50 -6.88
N ASP A 110 4.85 -0.84 -7.73
CA ASP A 110 5.03 -1.00 -9.17
C ASP A 110 4.74 0.29 -9.95
N LEU A 111 4.97 0.27 -11.27
CA LEU A 111 4.73 1.40 -12.18
C LEU A 111 5.48 2.69 -11.75
N GLY A 112 6.57 2.56 -10.98
CA GLY A 112 7.32 3.68 -10.41
C GLY A 112 6.56 4.47 -9.34
N LEU A 113 5.48 3.92 -8.78
CA LEU A 113 4.82 4.45 -7.60
C LEU A 113 5.56 4.00 -6.33
N PRO A 114 5.76 4.89 -5.35
CA PRO A 114 6.22 4.45 -4.04
C PRO A 114 5.14 3.56 -3.42
N ARG A 115 5.58 2.52 -2.73
CA ARG A 115 4.67 1.64 -1.98
C ARG A 115 3.89 2.46 -0.94
N ASP A 116 2.56 2.41 -1.01
CA ASP A 116 1.63 3.05 -0.07
C ASP A 116 0.44 2.11 0.17
N ILE A 117 0.56 1.31 1.24
CA ILE A 117 -0.44 0.28 1.56
C ILE A 117 -1.79 0.89 1.89
N ALA A 118 -1.82 2.03 2.60
CA ALA A 118 -3.06 2.67 2.97
C ALA A 118 -3.80 3.17 1.73
N ARG A 119 -3.09 3.82 0.81
CA ARG A 119 -3.67 4.30 -0.45
C ARG A 119 -4.12 3.15 -1.34
N GLY A 120 -3.32 2.10 -1.47
CA GLY A 120 -3.66 0.91 -2.25
C GLY A 120 -4.95 0.26 -1.78
N LEU A 121 -5.08 0.01 -0.46
CA LEU A 121 -6.30 -0.58 0.11
C LEU A 121 -7.53 0.31 -0.06
N GLN A 122 -7.40 1.64 0.11
CA GLN A 122 -8.49 2.58 -0.13
C GLN A 122 -8.99 2.53 -1.58
N LEU A 123 -8.07 2.45 -2.55
CA LEU A 123 -8.43 2.39 -3.96
C LEU A 123 -9.10 1.06 -4.33
N LEU A 124 -8.65 -0.07 -3.78
CA LEU A 124 -9.32 -1.35 -3.95
C LEU A 124 -10.75 -1.34 -3.39
N GLU A 125 -10.95 -0.75 -2.20
CA GLU A 125 -12.27 -0.61 -1.60
C GLU A 125 -13.17 0.34 -2.40
N ALA A 126 -12.61 1.42 -2.95
CA ALA A 126 -13.34 2.34 -3.83
C ALA A 126 -13.73 1.69 -5.17
N ALA A 127 -12.84 0.91 -5.78
CA ALA A 127 -13.13 0.15 -7.01
C ALA A 127 -14.26 -0.85 -6.80
N ALA A 128 -14.24 -1.56 -5.66
CA ALA A 128 -15.33 -2.44 -5.25
C ALA A 128 -16.65 -1.68 -5.10
N GLN A 129 -16.66 -0.55 -4.40
CA GLN A 129 -17.88 0.27 -4.25
C GLN A 129 -18.42 0.78 -5.59
N ALA A 130 -17.55 1.01 -6.57
CA ALA A 130 -17.92 1.40 -7.93
C ALA A 130 -18.32 0.21 -8.83
N GLY A 131 -18.41 -1.01 -8.29
CA GLY A 131 -18.92 -2.19 -9.00
C GLY A 131 -17.85 -2.98 -9.77
N HIS A 132 -16.56 -2.70 -9.60
CA HIS A 132 -15.50 -3.49 -10.22
C HIS A 132 -15.41 -4.87 -9.56
N VAL A 133 -15.96 -5.89 -10.23
CA VAL A 133 -16.08 -7.26 -9.68
C VAL A 133 -14.75 -7.83 -9.18
N PRO A 134 -13.61 -7.71 -9.90
CA PRO A 134 -12.31 -8.19 -9.39
C PRO A 134 -11.85 -7.54 -8.07
N ALA A 135 -12.27 -6.31 -7.79
CA ALA A 135 -11.93 -5.61 -6.55
C ALA A 135 -12.71 -6.15 -5.34
N PHE A 136 -13.81 -6.88 -5.54
CA PHE A 136 -14.55 -7.46 -4.44
C PHE A 136 -13.67 -8.44 -3.64
N GLY A 137 -13.49 -8.10 -2.36
CA GLY A 137 -12.64 -8.85 -1.44
C GLY A 137 -11.14 -8.72 -1.70
N ALA A 138 -10.67 -7.89 -2.64
CA ALA A 138 -9.24 -7.74 -2.93
C ALA A 138 -8.44 -7.25 -1.71
N ALA A 139 -8.94 -6.22 -1.02
CA ALA A 139 -8.35 -5.72 0.22
C ALA A 139 -8.32 -6.79 1.35
N LYS A 140 -9.36 -7.64 1.42
CA LYS A 140 -9.42 -8.75 2.39
C LYS A 140 -8.38 -9.82 2.04
N ARG A 141 -8.30 -10.25 0.79
CA ARG A 141 -7.31 -11.23 0.31
C ARG A 141 -5.89 -10.75 0.58
N TYR A 142 -5.59 -9.48 0.32
CA TYR A 142 -4.30 -8.89 0.64
C TYR A 142 -4.00 -9.01 2.15
N ARG A 143 -4.93 -8.59 3.03
CA ARG A 143 -4.73 -8.71 4.48
C ARG A 143 -4.55 -10.16 4.95
N GLU A 144 -5.30 -11.10 4.37
CA GLU A 144 -5.17 -12.54 4.67
C GLU A 144 -3.82 -13.11 4.22
N GLU A 145 -3.33 -12.69 3.06
CA GLU A 145 -2.00 -13.05 2.59
C GLU A 145 -0.92 -12.54 3.55
N GLN A 146 -1.00 -11.27 3.96
CA GLN A 146 -0.07 -10.68 4.91
C GLN A 146 -0.13 -11.37 6.29
N ASP A 147 -1.32 -11.70 6.78
CA ASP A 147 -1.48 -12.50 8.01
C ASP A 147 -0.81 -13.87 7.88
N GLY A 148 -0.99 -14.55 6.74
CA GLY A 148 -0.33 -15.83 6.44
C GLY A 148 1.20 -15.73 6.44
N LYS A 149 1.76 -14.69 5.80
CA LYS A 149 3.20 -14.41 5.76
C LYS A 149 3.77 -14.15 7.15
N ALA A 150 3.10 -13.34 7.96
CA ALA A 150 3.49 -13.07 9.34
C ALA A 150 3.41 -14.35 10.22
N ARG A 151 2.37 -15.18 10.06
CA ARG A 151 2.25 -16.46 10.77
C ARG A 151 3.33 -17.46 10.37
N CYS A 152 3.71 -17.50 9.10
CA CYS A 152 4.86 -18.27 8.63
C CYS A 152 6.14 -17.83 9.36
N ALA A 153 6.41 -16.52 9.43
CA ALA A 153 7.60 -16.00 10.09
C ALA A 153 7.64 -16.37 11.58
N MET A 154 6.53 -16.20 12.29
CA MET A 154 6.42 -16.64 13.69
C MET A 154 6.69 -18.14 13.85
N ALA A 155 6.14 -18.99 12.98
CA ALA A 155 6.39 -20.42 13.02
C ALA A 155 7.86 -20.77 12.75
N ALA A 156 8.50 -20.09 11.81
CA ALA A 156 9.91 -20.27 11.48
C ALA A 156 10.83 -19.91 12.66
N LEU A 157 10.56 -18.80 13.36
CA LEU A 157 11.32 -18.39 14.55
C LEU A 157 11.14 -19.39 15.71
N ARG A 158 9.91 -19.87 15.96
CA ARG A 158 9.66 -20.94 16.95
C ARG A 158 10.41 -22.23 16.61
N GLY A 159 10.44 -22.61 15.32
CA GLY A 159 11.18 -23.78 14.85
C GLY A 159 12.70 -23.70 15.07
N GLN A 160 13.24 -22.48 15.19
CA GLN A 160 14.65 -22.22 15.55
C GLN A 160 14.89 -22.15 17.07
N GLY A 161 13.90 -22.53 17.88
CA GLY A 161 14.00 -22.52 19.34
C GLY A 161 13.88 -21.14 19.98
N MET A 162 13.46 -20.12 19.22
CA MET A 162 13.23 -18.78 19.79
C MET A 162 11.92 -18.77 20.58
N GLN A 163 11.97 -18.18 21.77
CA GLN A 163 10.81 -18.06 22.64
C GLN A 163 10.08 -16.74 22.38
N GLU A 164 8.75 -16.81 22.39
CA GLU A 164 7.90 -15.66 22.20
C GLU A 164 7.82 -14.85 23.50
N SER A 165 7.98 -13.53 23.36
CA SER A 165 7.70 -12.55 24.40
C SER A 165 6.25 -12.11 24.29
N MET A 166 5.63 -11.96 25.46
CA MET A 166 4.31 -11.34 25.55
C MET A 166 4.43 -9.81 25.53
N PRO A 167 3.48 -9.11 24.89
CA PRO A 167 2.44 -9.65 24.01
C PRO A 167 3.02 -10.07 22.63
N GLY A 168 2.33 -11.02 21.99
CA GLY A 168 2.85 -11.81 20.86
C GLY A 168 3.34 -11.02 19.64
N GLY A 169 4.13 -11.69 18.82
CA GLY A 169 4.86 -11.11 17.67
C GLY A 169 6.32 -10.76 17.96
N ARG A 170 6.79 -10.89 19.21
CA ARG A 170 8.20 -10.66 19.57
C ARG A 170 8.89 -11.97 19.94
N PHE A 171 10.09 -12.21 19.42
CA PHE A 171 10.86 -13.43 19.67
C PHE A 171 12.26 -13.09 20.20
N LEU A 172 12.65 -13.76 21.27
CA LEU A 172 13.92 -13.53 21.94
C LEU A 172 14.90 -14.66 21.64
N ARG A 173 16.12 -14.26 21.26
CA ARG A 173 17.28 -15.15 21.18
C ARG A 173 18.33 -14.68 22.17
N VAL A 174 18.38 -15.33 23.33
CA VAL A 174 19.42 -15.07 24.34
C VAL A 174 20.69 -15.80 23.94
N THR A 175 21.82 -15.08 23.90
CA THR A 175 23.13 -15.59 23.49
C THR A 175 24.11 -15.70 24.64
N ALA A 176 23.90 -14.94 25.72
CA ALA A 176 24.66 -15.03 26.97
C ALA A 176 23.79 -14.56 28.14
N GLY A 177 24.05 -15.08 29.33
CA GLY A 177 23.26 -14.83 30.55
C GLY A 177 21.96 -15.64 30.61
N GLU A 178 21.43 -15.84 31.82
CA GLU A 178 20.20 -16.64 32.05
C GLU A 178 19.05 -15.84 32.69
N TRP A 179 19.37 -14.91 33.61
CA TRP A 179 18.36 -14.23 34.44
C TRP A 179 18.57 -12.71 34.47
N SER A 180 19.78 -12.29 34.86
CA SER A 180 20.22 -10.92 34.82
C SER A 180 21.48 -10.79 33.94
N GLY A 181 21.65 -9.61 33.35
CA GLY A 181 22.78 -9.36 32.45
C GLY A 181 22.72 -10.17 31.16
N ALA A 182 21.52 -10.58 30.74
CA ALA A 182 21.36 -11.33 29.50
C ALA A 182 21.63 -10.43 28.28
N SER A 183 22.22 -11.01 27.24
CA SER A 183 22.45 -10.35 25.96
C SER A 183 21.94 -11.23 24.82
N GLY A 184 21.45 -10.61 23.76
CA GLY A 184 20.81 -11.36 22.69
C GLY A 184 20.18 -10.49 21.63
N ASP A 185 19.33 -11.08 20.81
CA ASP A 185 18.62 -10.40 19.73
C ASP A 185 17.10 -10.51 19.92
N VAL A 186 16.38 -9.48 19.46
CA VAL A 186 14.92 -9.40 19.47
C VAL A 186 14.45 -9.35 18.03
N PHE A 187 13.59 -10.29 17.66
CA PHE A 187 12.88 -10.26 16.38
C PHE A 187 11.46 -9.76 16.63
N VAL A 188 10.99 -8.84 15.80
CA VAL A 188 9.63 -8.31 15.86
C VAL A 188 8.95 -8.63 14.55
N VAL A 189 7.94 -9.48 14.60
CA VAL A 189 7.08 -9.84 13.48
C VAL A 189 5.82 -9.00 13.55
N ALA A 190 5.54 -8.27 12.48
CA ALA A 190 4.35 -7.45 12.33
C ALA A 190 3.44 -8.01 11.22
N GLY A 191 2.18 -7.55 11.21
CA GLY A 191 1.23 -7.85 10.12
C GLY A 191 0.37 -9.10 10.31
N ALA A 192 0.48 -9.79 11.45
CA ALA A 192 -0.49 -10.81 11.83
C ALA A 192 -1.73 -10.18 12.48
N ALA A 193 -2.90 -10.75 12.22
CA ALA A 193 -4.13 -10.38 12.89
C ALA A 193 -4.11 -10.84 14.35
N GLY A 194 -4.49 -9.94 15.26
CA GLY A 194 -4.67 -10.23 16.68
C GLY A 194 -3.40 -10.18 17.53
N ILE A 195 -2.28 -9.69 17.00
CA ILE A 195 -1.05 -9.41 17.78
C ILE A 195 -0.88 -7.92 18.05
N MET A 196 0.03 -7.55 18.96
CA MET A 196 0.27 -6.15 19.31
C MET A 196 0.96 -5.37 18.19
N GLU A 197 1.82 -6.03 17.41
CA GLU A 197 2.57 -5.43 16.31
C GLU A 197 1.68 -5.35 15.05
N VAL A 198 0.76 -4.39 15.07
CA VAL A 198 -0.21 -4.18 13.98
C VAL A 198 0.46 -3.43 12.84
N ALA A 199 0.62 -4.12 11.71
CA ALA A 199 1.02 -3.52 10.44
C ALA A 199 0.05 -3.95 9.34
N ALA A 200 -0.07 -3.12 8.30
CA ALA A 200 -0.89 -3.46 7.14
C ALA A 200 -0.21 -4.50 6.23
N ARG A 201 1.08 -4.78 6.45
CA ARG A 201 1.88 -5.77 5.73
C ARG A 201 2.66 -6.64 6.71
N ALA A 202 2.93 -7.88 6.33
CA ALA A 202 3.92 -8.69 7.00
C ALA A 202 5.29 -8.02 6.94
N ASP A 203 5.98 -8.01 8.08
CA ASP A 203 7.37 -7.62 8.18
C ASP A 203 8.02 -8.35 9.35
N ILE A 204 9.35 -8.45 9.30
CA ILE A 204 10.19 -8.90 10.41
C ILE A 204 11.32 -7.90 10.57
N THR A 205 11.44 -7.28 11.74
CA THR A 205 12.59 -6.44 12.10
C THR A 205 13.42 -7.14 13.16
N VAL A 206 14.70 -6.75 13.26
CA VAL A 206 15.63 -7.37 14.21
C VAL A 206 16.55 -6.34 14.84
N ASP A 207 16.58 -6.36 16.16
CA ASP A 207 17.44 -5.54 17.01
C ASP A 207 18.23 -6.42 17.98
N GLY A 208 19.18 -5.81 18.69
CA GLY A 208 19.95 -6.48 19.73
C GLY A 208 19.77 -5.84 21.10
N PHE A 209 20.08 -6.60 22.14
CA PHE A 209 20.22 -6.12 23.52
C PHE A 209 21.54 -6.59 24.12
N ALA A 210 22.21 -5.70 24.85
CA ALA A 210 23.50 -5.97 25.49
C ALA A 210 23.34 -6.38 26.96
N GLU A 211 22.33 -5.85 27.65
CA GLU A 211 22.05 -6.14 29.05
C GLU A 211 20.55 -6.09 29.27
N ALA A 212 19.99 -7.17 29.81
CA ALA A 212 18.57 -7.29 30.11
C ALA A 212 18.34 -8.26 31.26
N ASP A 213 17.33 -7.97 32.08
CA ASP A 213 16.74 -8.95 32.98
C ASP A 213 15.64 -9.71 32.22
N VAL A 214 15.81 -11.02 32.12
CA VAL A 214 14.97 -11.91 31.34
C VAL A 214 14.30 -12.92 32.25
N VAL A 215 12.99 -13.03 32.15
CA VAL A 215 12.18 -14.01 32.87
C VAL A 215 11.73 -15.08 31.89
N ASP A 216 12.00 -16.34 32.24
CA ASP A 216 11.54 -17.52 31.52
C ASP A 216 10.50 -18.27 32.35
N THR A 217 9.32 -18.50 31.78
CA THR A 217 8.25 -19.30 32.41
C THR A 217 7.97 -20.59 31.63
N GLY A 218 8.93 -21.06 30.85
CA GLY A 218 8.85 -22.22 29.96
C GLY A 218 8.18 -21.89 28.62
N ALA A 219 6.92 -21.46 28.68
CA ALA A 219 6.12 -21.17 27.48
C ALA A 219 6.40 -19.79 26.86
N ILE A 220 6.85 -18.85 27.67
CA ILE A 220 7.14 -17.46 27.27
C ILE A 220 8.43 -16.99 27.92
N ARG A 221 9.14 -16.11 27.22
CA ARG A 221 10.31 -15.41 27.74
C ARG A 221 10.12 -13.92 27.51
N TYR A 222 10.30 -13.09 28.52
CA TYR A 222 10.08 -11.65 28.42
C TYR A 222 11.06 -10.86 29.27
N PHE A 223 11.21 -9.57 28.98
CA PHE A 223 12.02 -8.67 29.79
C PHE A 223 11.25 -8.24 31.05
N SER A 224 11.85 -8.39 32.25
CA SER A 224 11.26 -7.89 33.50
C SER A 224 11.54 -6.41 33.77
N GLY A 225 12.35 -5.77 32.92
CA GLY A 225 12.71 -4.35 32.99
C GLY A 225 13.11 -3.78 31.64
N SER A 226 13.76 -2.63 31.64
CA SER A 226 14.40 -2.07 30.44
C SER A 226 15.63 -2.89 30.05
N TYR A 227 15.89 -2.98 28.76
CA TYR A 227 17.15 -3.52 28.25
C TYR A 227 17.99 -2.42 27.60
N THR A 228 19.30 -2.64 27.54
CA THR A 228 20.23 -1.76 26.82
C THR A 228 20.26 -2.14 25.34
N PRO A 229 19.74 -1.29 24.43
CA PRO A 229 19.69 -1.62 23.01
C PRO A 229 21.09 -1.63 22.39
N ARG A 230 21.28 -2.52 21.43
CA ARG A 230 22.46 -2.58 20.55
C ARG A 230 22.02 -2.94 19.13
N ALA A 231 22.91 -2.75 18.18
CA ALA A 231 22.70 -3.28 16.84
C ALA A 231 22.52 -4.82 16.90
N ALA A 232 21.62 -5.35 16.07
CA ALA A 232 21.44 -6.79 15.90
C ALA A 232 22.77 -7.47 15.53
N SER A 233 22.93 -8.73 15.97
CA SER A 233 24.08 -9.54 15.55
C SER A 233 24.02 -9.86 14.05
N ALA A 234 25.18 -10.18 13.45
CA ALA A 234 25.23 -10.59 12.05
C ALA A 234 24.41 -11.86 11.79
N GLU A 235 24.44 -12.80 12.73
CA GLU A 235 23.65 -14.02 12.70
C GLU A 235 22.15 -13.72 12.73
N ALA A 236 21.70 -12.82 13.61
CA ALA A 236 20.28 -12.46 13.69
C ALA A 236 19.78 -11.75 12.43
N ARG A 237 20.60 -10.89 11.81
CA ARG A 237 20.27 -10.32 10.49
C ARG A 237 20.14 -11.40 9.42
N GLN A 238 21.02 -12.40 9.42
CA GLN A 238 20.95 -13.51 8.47
C GLN A 238 19.70 -14.36 8.70
N ILE A 239 19.35 -14.65 9.95
CA ILE A 239 18.13 -15.37 10.30
C ILE A 239 16.89 -14.62 9.81
N ALA A 240 16.81 -13.30 10.07
CA ALA A 240 15.69 -12.49 9.60
C ALA A 240 15.57 -12.53 8.07
N ALA A 241 16.68 -12.39 7.34
CA ALA A 241 16.70 -12.49 5.88
C ALA A 241 16.23 -13.88 5.37
N ASN A 242 16.67 -14.96 6.02
CA ASN A 242 16.26 -16.32 5.67
C ASN A 242 14.75 -16.53 5.91
N VAL A 243 14.23 -16.01 7.03
CA VAL A 243 12.80 -16.09 7.36
C VAL A 243 11.98 -15.26 6.36
N ARG A 244 12.46 -14.07 5.96
CA ARG A 244 11.80 -13.27 4.92
C ARG A 244 11.69 -14.05 3.61
N ALA A 245 12.80 -14.64 3.15
CA ALA A 245 12.82 -15.43 1.93
C ALA A 245 11.92 -16.68 2.02
N GLN A 246 11.93 -17.38 3.15
CA GLN A 246 11.10 -18.58 3.37
C GLN A 246 9.60 -18.25 3.33
N CYS A 247 9.21 -17.09 3.85
CA CYS A 247 7.82 -16.70 4.06
C CYS A 247 7.31 -15.66 3.05
N ASP A 248 8.05 -15.40 1.98
CA ASP A 248 7.70 -14.43 0.93
C ASP A 248 7.38 -13.03 1.48
N ILE A 249 8.16 -12.60 2.48
CA ILE A 249 8.12 -11.24 3.02
C ILE A 249 9.14 -10.42 2.25
N VAL A 250 8.64 -9.58 1.33
CA VAL A 250 9.45 -8.62 0.59
C VAL A 250 9.89 -7.51 1.54
N ASP A 251 11.09 -6.96 1.38
CA ASP A 251 11.54 -5.76 2.12
C ASP A 251 10.72 -4.51 1.71
#